data_AF-A0A077XUF4-F1
#
_entry.id   AF-A0A077XUF4-F1
#
_cell.length_a   1.000
_cell.length_b   1.000
_cell.length_c   1.000
_cell.angle_alpha   90.00
_cell.angle_beta   90.00
_cell.angle_gamma   90.00
#
_symmetry.space_group_name_H-M   'P 1'
#
loop_
_entity.id
_entity.type
_entity.pdbx_description
1 polymer ?
#
loop_
_entity_poly.entity_id
_entity_poly.type
_entity_poly.pdbx_seq_one_letter_code
_entity_poly.pdbx_strand_id
1 'polypeptide(L)'
;MKKDILIIAVILIFITAITSLGILYFSFDTFFMVVKPTMMILLLAITFLFFRKCFKWYASYMMTDKSTFQAKVDRPRIFIFSIFLPALLIVFYSIDSLKSNEAQTEGSANSIYAIFLCVVLISLFAIIFLLLIKTLSKSFERLYLTKVQKIVKNSIRDFKTNISVDDATTIFNKLVQNGYLVYEDFDNQKEQSEAFVNIFVAGILPSEPKYSLQMKNSQINVLFDCFQNITKELDWHNFKRIFTRKDEEINLDSLYSAVSRDKAKALKSKEKYYATDQNIIEFIFSNVQYFS
;
A
#
# COMPACT_ATOMS: atom_id res chain seq x y z
N MET A 1 -1.38 -18.46 -19.64
CA MET A 1 -0.45 -17.36 -19.97
C MET A 1 -0.20 -17.24 -21.46
N LYS A 2 0.45 -18.21 -22.15
CA LYS A 2 0.66 -18.11 -23.61
C LYS A 2 -0.66 -18.06 -24.42
N LYS A 3 -1.68 -18.85 -24.06
CA LYS A 3 -3.00 -18.82 -24.72
C LYS A 3 -3.76 -17.51 -24.51
N ASP A 4 -3.70 -16.93 -23.31
CA ASP A 4 -4.42 -15.68 -23.01
C ASP A 4 -3.78 -14.47 -23.71
N ILE A 5 -2.45 -14.44 -23.80
CA ILE A 5 -1.71 -13.42 -24.57
C ILE A 5 -1.99 -13.57 -26.07
N LEU A 6 -2.05 -14.81 -26.58
CA LEU A 6 -2.43 -15.07 -27.96
C LEU A 6 -3.86 -14.60 -28.26
N ILE A 7 -4.82 -14.88 -27.38
CA ILE A 7 -6.22 -14.46 -27.55
C ILE A 7 -6.33 -12.93 -27.51
N ILE A 8 -5.65 -12.27 -26.57
CA ILE A 8 -5.62 -10.80 -26.48
C ILE A 8 -4.95 -10.18 -27.71
N ALA A 9 -3.83 -10.74 -28.16
CA ALA A 9 -3.15 -10.28 -29.37
C ALA A 9 -4.02 -10.48 -30.60
N VAL A 10 -4.73 -11.60 -30.72
CA VAL A 10 -5.67 -11.87 -31.82
C VAL A 10 -6.86 -10.93 -31.78
N ILE A 11 -7.45 -10.66 -30.61
CA ILE A 11 -8.55 -9.68 -30.46
C ILE A 11 -8.06 -8.27 -30.82
N LEU A 12 -6.87 -7.88 -30.35
CA LEU A 12 -6.28 -6.60 -30.70
C LEU A 12 -6.03 -6.51 -32.20
N ILE A 13 -5.33 -7.47 -32.80
CA ILE A 13 -5.06 -7.54 -34.25
C ILE A 13 -6.36 -7.53 -35.05
N PHE A 14 -7.40 -8.22 -34.59
CA PHE A 14 -8.70 -8.24 -35.24
C PHE A 14 -9.41 -6.88 -35.14
N ILE A 15 -9.34 -6.21 -33.99
CA ILE A 15 -9.83 -4.84 -33.83
C ILE A 15 -9.02 -3.90 -34.73
N THR A 16 -7.68 -3.98 -34.75
CA THR A 16 -6.84 -3.14 -35.61
C THR A 16 -7.13 -3.38 -37.08
N ALA A 17 -7.33 -4.64 -37.49
CA ALA A 17 -7.65 -5.04 -38.85
C ALA A 17 -9.05 -4.56 -39.28
N ILE A 18 -10.06 -4.66 -38.41
CA ILE A 18 -11.41 -4.14 -38.67
C ILE A 18 -11.38 -2.61 -38.73
N THR A 19 -10.63 -1.95 -37.85
CA THR A 19 -10.49 -0.49 -37.89
C THR A 19 -9.75 -0.04 -39.13
N SER A 20 -8.69 -0.72 -39.57
CA SER A 20 -7.96 -0.34 -40.78
C SER A 20 -8.75 -0.63 -42.06
N LEU A 21 -9.52 -1.72 -42.12
CA LEU A 21 -10.47 -1.99 -43.21
C LEU A 21 -11.63 -0.99 -43.22
N GLY A 22 -12.14 -0.62 -42.05
CA GLY A 22 -13.18 0.40 -41.89
C GLY A 22 -12.74 1.77 -42.40
N ILE A 23 -11.51 2.18 -42.08
CA ILE A 23 -10.93 3.46 -42.50
C ILE A 23 -10.64 3.50 -44.00
N LEU A 24 -10.21 2.39 -44.59
CA LEU A 24 -9.81 2.35 -46.00
C LEU A 24 -10.96 2.10 -46.97
N TYR A 25 -12.05 1.44 -46.54
CA TYR A 25 -13.07 0.92 -47.46
C TYR A 25 -14.52 1.23 -47.09
N PHE A 26 -14.82 1.74 -45.89
CA PHE A 26 -16.19 2.02 -45.46
C PHE A 26 -16.44 3.50 -45.19
N SER A 27 -17.66 3.96 -45.46
CA SER A 27 -18.14 5.25 -44.96
C SER A 27 -18.13 5.23 -43.42
N PHE A 28 -17.83 6.37 -42.79
CA PHE A 28 -17.79 6.51 -41.34
C PHE A 28 -19.08 6.01 -40.67
N ASP A 29 -20.24 6.24 -41.31
CA ASP A 29 -21.52 5.73 -40.86
C ASP A 29 -21.59 4.20 -40.80
N THR A 30 -21.08 3.51 -41.82
CA THR A 30 -21.10 2.04 -41.86
C THR A 30 -20.19 1.45 -40.78
N PHE A 31 -19.01 2.06 -40.58
CA PHE A 31 -18.10 1.71 -39.49
C PHE A 31 -18.77 1.86 -38.12
N PHE A 32 -19.45 2.98 -37.90
CA PHE A 32 -20.16 3.27 -36.65
C PHE A 32 -21.32 2.28 -36.40
N MET A 33 -22.08 1.93 -37.45
CA MET A 33 -23.17 0.95 -37.37
C MET A 33 -22.70 -0.45 -36.98
N VAL A 34 -21.46 -0.83 -37.25
CA VAL A 34 -20.92 -2.14 -36.84
C VAL A 34 -20.28 -2.09 -35.45
N VAL A 35 -19.47 -1.05 -35.19
CA VAL A 35 -18.70 -0.94 -33.94
C VAL A 35 -19.61 -0.75 -32.73
N LYS A 36 -20.57 0.18 -32.80
CA LYS A 36 -21.38 0.55 -31.64
C LYS A 36 -22.26 -0.61 -31.13
N PRO A 37 -22.99 -1.37 -31.98
CA PRO A 37 -23.70 -2.56 -31.51
C PRO A 37 -22.78 -3.63 -30.93
N THR A 38 -21.58 -3.82 -31.51
CA THR A 38 -20.59 -4.75 -30.97
C THR A 38 -20.15 -4.35 -29.56
N MET A 39 -19.83 -3.08 -29.34
CA MET A 39 -19.50 -2.54 -28.02
C MET A 39 -20.67 -2.69 -27.03
N MET A 40 -21.90 -2.46 -27.48
CA MET A 40 -23.10 -2.64 -26.65
C MET A 40 -23.28 -4.09 -26.20
N ILE A 41 -23.09 -5.06 -27.10
CA ILE A 41 -23.15 -6.49 -26.76
C ILE A 41 -22.08 -6.84 -25.72
N LEU A 42 -20.84 -6.37 -25.90
CA LEU A 42 -19.75 -6.60 -24.94
C LEU A 42 -20.03 -5.93 -23.58
N LEU A 43 -20.56 -4.71 -23.58
CA LEU A 43 -20.96 -3.98 -22.37
C LEU A 43 -22.09 -4.71 -21.62
N LEU A 44 -23.11 -5.22 -22.32
CA LEU A 44 -24.17 -6.02 -21.73
C LEU A 44 -23.62 -7.31 -21.13
N ALA A 45 -22.71 -8.00 -21.84
CA ALA A 45 -22.07 -9.21 -21.35
C ALA A 45 -21.28 -8.98 -20.06
N ILE A 46 -20.47 -7.91 -19.98
CA ILE A 46 -19.69 -7.62 -18.76
C ILE A 46 -20.58 -7.15 -17.61
N THR A 47 -21.63 -6.38 -17.90
CA THR A 47 -22.62 -5.94 -16.90
C THR A 47 -23.38 -7.13 -16.32
N PHE A 48 -23.80 -8.08 -17.17
CA PHE A 48 -24.41 -9.32 -16.73
C PHE A 48 -23.45 -10.15 -15.86
N LEU A 49 -22.17 -10.26 -16.23
CA LEU A 49 -21.16 -10.94 -15.42
C LEU A 49 -20.96 -10.25 -14.05
N PHE A 50 -20.98 -8.92 -14.02
CA PHE A 50 -20.94 -8.13 -12.79
C PHE A 50 -22.13 -8.47 -11.88
N PHE A 51 -23.37 -8.42 -12.39
CA PHE A 51 -24.55 -8.78 -11.60
C PHE A 51 -24.56 -10.26 -11.17
N ARG A 52 -24.07 -11.18 -12.00
CA ARG A 52 -24.05 -12.60 -11.64
C ARG A 52 -23.06 -12.93 -10.52
N LYS A 53 -21.89 -12.28 -10.52
CA LYS A 53 -20.79 -12.58 -9.58
C LYS A 53 -20.56 -11.48 -8.55
N CYS A 54 -20.28 -10.27 -9.00
CA CYS A 54 -19.90 -9.16 -8.12
C CYS A 54 -21.06 -8.69 -7.25
N PHE A 55 -22.30 -8.68 -7.76
CA PHE A 55 -23.47 -8.34 -6.93
C PHE A 55 -23.67 -9.35 -5.80
N LYS A 56 -23.49 -10.66 -6.07
CA LYS A 56 -23.52 -11.68 -5.01
C LYS A 56 -22.43 -11.44 -3.97
N TRP A 57 -21.20 -11.17 -4.39
CA TRP A 57 -20.09 -10.86 -3.49
C TRP A 57 -20.33 -9.57 -2.69
N TYR A 58 -20.89 -8.54 -3.31
CA TYR A 58 -21.25 -7.29 -2.67
C TYR A 58 -22.37 -7.46 -1.64
N ALA A 59 -23.41 -8.23 -1.99
CA ALA A 59 -24.49 -8.57 -1.06
C ALA A 59 -23.98 -9.40 0.12
N SER A 60 -23.14 -10.41 -0.10
CA SER A 60 -22.50 -11.18 0.97
C SER A 60 -21.61 -10.31 1.86
N TYR A 61 -20.90 -9.34 1.29
CA TYR A 61 -20.11 -8.38 2.05
C TYR A 61 -20.98 -7.50 2.95
N MET A 62 -22.07 -6.93 2.43
CA MET A 62 -22.95 -6.02 3.18
C MET A 62 -23.84 -6.74 4.19
N MET A 63 -24.28 -7.97 3.88
CA MET A 63 -25.20 -8.75 4.72
C MET A 63 -24.47 -9.68 5.71
N THR A 64 -23.15 -9.57 5.84
CA THR A 64 -22.31 -10.38 6.75
C THR A 64 -22.44 -11.90 6.53
N ASP A 65 -22.85 -12.32 5.35
CA ASP A 65 -23.04 -13.73 5.03
C ASP A 65 -21.73 -14.32 4.50
N LYS A 66 -21.06 -15.12 5.33
CA LYS A 66 -19.66 -15.54 5.11
C LYS A 66 -19.51 -16.68 4.10
N SER A 67 -20.59 -17.32 3.66
CA SER A 67 -20.52 -18.65 3.04
C SER A 67 -19.78 -18.71 1.71
N THR A 68 -19.64 -17.61 0.96
CA THR A 68 -18.98 -17.61 -0.36
C THR A 68 -17.99 -16.47 -0.63
N PHE A 69 -17.87 -15.50 0.28
CA PHE A 69 -17.06 -14.30 0.06
C PHE A 69 -15.65 -14.45 0.61
N GLN A 70 -14.65 -14.47 -0.28
CA GLN A 70 -13.25 -14.47 0.10
C GLN A 70 -12.74 -13.02 0.12
N ALA A 71 -12.78 -12.39 1.29
CA ALA A 71 -12.43 -10.97 1.44
C ALA A 71 -11.09 -10.55 0.80
N LYS A 72 -10.10 -11.45 0.81
CA LYS A 72 -8.79 -11.21 0.19
C LYS A 72 -8.85 -11.15 -1.34
N VAL A 73 -9.76 -11.87 -1.98
CA VAL A 73 -9.86 -12.01 -3.44
C VAL A 73 -10.97 -11.15 -4.02
N ASP A 74 -12.13 -11.13 -3.37
CA ASP A 74 -13.34 -10.54 -3.93
C ASP A 74 -13.40 -9.02 -3.70
N ARG A 75 -12.79 -8.49 -2.63
CA ARG A 75 -12.69 -7.03 -2.43
C ARG A 75 -11.90 -6.32 -3.54
N PRO A 76 -10.67 -6.77 -3.92
CA PRO A 76 -9.95 -6.17 -5.04
C PRO A 76 -10.73 -6.26 -6.36
N ARG A 77 -11.44 -7.37 -6.61
CA ARG A 77 -12.28 -7.53 -7.81
C ARG A 77 -13.39 -6.49 -7.83
N ILE A 78 -14.15 -6.35 -6.74
CA ILE A 78 -15.23 -5.36 -6.62
C ILE A 78 -14.68 -3.95 -6.84
N PHE A 79 -13.54 -3.60 -6.23
CA PHE A 79 -12.89 -2.29 -6.40
C PHE A 79 -12.57 -1.99 -7.87
N ILE A 80 -11.92 -2.93 -8.57
CA ILE A 80 -11.62 -2.77 -10.01
C ILE A 80 -12.91 -2.60 -10.81
N PHE A 81 -13.91 -3.45 -10.59
CA PHE A 81 -15.19 -3.33 -11.30
C PHE A 81 -15.90 -1.99 -11.03
N SER A 82 -15.84 -1.46 -9.80
CA SER A 82 -16.45 -0.17 -9.46
C SER A 82 -15.83 1.04 -10.15
N ILE A 83 -14.56 0.96 -10.57
CA ILE A 83 -13.86 2.04 -11.28
C ILE A 83 -13.99 1.85 -12.80
N PHE A 84 -13.71 0.64 -13.28
CA PHE A 84 -13.56 0.38 -14.70
C PHE A 84 -14.89 0.17 -15.43
N LEU A 85 -15.95 -0.28 -14.76
CA LEU A 85 -17.27 -0.40 -15.38
C LEU A 85 -17.88 0.98 -15.73
N PRO A 86 -17.89 1.98 -14.82
CA PRO A 86 -18.26 3.35 -15.19
C PRO A 86 -17.37 3.96 -16.26
N ALA A 87 -16.05 3.72 -16.22
CA ALA A 87 -15.14 4.20 -17.26
C ALA A 87 -15.50 3.63 -18.64
N LEU A 88 -15.86 2.34 -18.71
CA LEU A 88 -16.27 1.68 -19.95
C LEU A 88 -17.59 2.26 -20.49
N LEU A 89 -18.54 2.62 -19.60
CA LEU A 89 -19.76 3.35 -19.98
C LEU A 89 -19.44 4.74 -20.54
N ILE A 90 -18.55 5.50 -19.88
CA ILE A 90 -18.13 6.83 -20.34
C ILE A 90 -17.55 6.72 -21.75
N VAL A 91 -16.62 5.78 -21.99
CA VAL A 91 -16.02 5.57 -23.31
C VAL A 91 -17.06 5.21 -24.37
N PHE A 92 -18.04 4.36 -24.03
CA PHE A 92 -19.13 3.99 -24.93
C PHE A 92 -19.98 5.21 -25.34
N TYR A 93 -20.35 6.08 -24.40
CA TYR A 93 -21.13 7.28 -24.72
C TYR A 93 -20.31 8.37 -25.41
N SER A 94 -19.01 8.49 -25.10
CA SER A 94 -18.13 9.48 -25.72
C SER A 94 -17.99 9.28 -27.23
N ILE A 95 -18.13 8.05 -27.73
CA ILE A 95 -18.10 7.76 -29.17
C ILE A 95 -19.26 8.45 -29.93
N ASP A 96 -20.41 8.66 -29.29
CA ASP A 96 -21.55 9.34 -29.92
C ASP A 96 -21.25 10.82 -30.23
N SER A 97 -20.48 11.47 -29.36
CA SER A 97 -20.06 12.86 -29.56
C SER A 97 -19.14 13.06 -30.77
N LEU A 98 -18.44 12.00 -31.20
CA LEU A 98 -17.60 12.04 -32.39
C LEU A 98 -18.44 12.03 -33.67
N LYS A 99 -19.54 11.27 -33.68
CA LYS A 99 -20.47 11.23 -34.82
C LYS A 99 -21.18 12.57 -35.04
N SER A 100 -21.59 13.25 -33.97
CA SER A 100 -22.24 14.56 -34.08
C SER A 100 -21.31 15.66 -34.61
N ASN A 101 -20.01 15.59 -34.28
CA ASN A 101 -19.04 16.60 -34.69
C ASN A 101 -18.60 16.43 -36.15
N GLU A 102 -18.54 15.20 -36.67
CA GLU A 102 -18.25 14.96 -38.09
C GLU A 102 -19.39 15.45 -39.00
N ALA A 103 -20.65 15.21 -38.61
CA ALA A 103 -21.83 15.64 -39.37
C ALA A 103 -21.94 17.18 -39.52
N GLN A 104 -21.22 17.96 -38.71
CA GLN A 104 -21.27 19.42 -38.72
C GLN A 104 -20.09 20.08 -39.46
N THR A 105 -19.05 19.33 -39.84
CA THR A 105 -17.80 19.93 -40.33
C THR A 105 -17.37 19.33 -41.67
N GLU A 106 -17.75 19.99 -42.78
CA GLU A 106 -17.37 19.61 -44.14
C GLU A 106 -15.87 19.91 -44.39
N GLY A 107 -14.99 18.95 -44.06
CA GLY A 107 -13.55 19.08 -44.35
C GLY A 107 -12.77 17.79 -44.11
N SER A 108 -11.89 17.42 -45.06
CA SER A 108 -11.13 16.16 -45.05
C SER A 108 -10.13 16.01 -43.90
N ALA A 109 -9.63 17.12 -43.33
CA ALA A 109 -8.71 17.06 -42.19
C ALA A 109 -9.41 16.73 -40.86
N ASN A 110 -10.65 17.17 -40.69
CA ASN A 110 -11.42 16.96 -39.46
C ASN A 110 -11.98 15.53 -39.37
N SER A 111 -12.31 14.91 -40.50
CA SER A 111 -12.73 13.51 -40.56
C SER A 111 -11.59 12.55 -40.16
N ILE A 112 -10.36 12.81 -40.60
CA ILE A 112 -9.18 12.01 -40.20
C ILE A 112 -8.96 12.09 -38.68
N TYR A 113 -9.09 13.29 -38.09
CA TYR A 113 -8.97 13.47 -36.64
C TYR A 113 -10.07 12.75 -35.86
N ALA A 114 -11.33 12.84 -36.31
CA ALA A 114 -12.46 12.14 -35.69
C ALA A 114 -12.29 10.61 -35.74
N ILE A 115 -11.84 10.09 -36.88
CA ILE A 115 -11.48 8.68 -37.06
C ILE A 115 -10.37 8.27 -36.08
N PHE A 116 -9.30 9.05 -35.99
CA PHE A 116 -8.19 8.77 -35.07
C PHE A 116 -8.66 8.69 -33.60
N LEU A 117 -9.44 9.68 -33.15
CA LEU A 117 -10.02 9.67 -31.81
C LEU A 117 -10.94 8.47 -31.58
N CYS A 118 -11.74 8.10 -32.58
CA CYS A 118 -12.63 6.94 -32.50
C CYS A 118 -11.82 5.64 -32.28
N VAL A 119 -10.71 5.46 -33.02
CA VAL A 119 -9.79 4.32 -32.83
C VAL A 119 -9.18 4.31 -31.42
N VAL A 120 -8.78 5.46 -30.89
CA VAL A 120 -8.24 5.56 -29.52
C VAL A 120 -9.29 5.15 -28.49
N LEU A 121 -10.54 5.65 -28.62
CA LEU A 121 -11.63 5.29 -27.71
C LEU A 121 -12.00 3.81 -27.79
N ILE A 122 -12.09 3.23 -28.98
CA ILE A 122 -12.34 1.80 -29.17
C ILE A 122 -11.22 0.96 -28.55
N SER A 123 -9.97 1.37 -28.74
CA SER A 123 -8.81 0.70 -28.14
C SER A 123 -8.86 0.76 -26.62
N LEU A 124 -9.19 1.93 -26.06
CA LEU A 124 -9.36 2.10 -24.62
C LEU A 124 -10.50 1.23 -24.08
N PHE A 125 -11.64 1.17 -24.76
CA PHE A 125 -12.75 0.29 -24.41
C PHE A 125 -12.31 -1.18 -24.38
N ALA A 126 -11.61 -1.63 -25.42
CA ALA A 126 -11.12 -3.00 -25.51
C ALA A 126 -10.14 -3.33 -24.38
N ILE A 127 -9.21 -2.42 -24.06
CA ILE A 127 -8.26 -2.57 -22.95
C ILE A 127 -9.01 -2.71 -21.62
N ILE A 128 -9.95 -1.80 -21.33
CA ILE A 128 -10.73 -1.82 -20.09
C ILE A 128 -11.57 -3.11 -19.99
N PHE A 129 -12.23 -3.51 -21.08
CA PHE A 129 -12.99 -4.76 -21.16
C PHE A 129 -12.12 -5.98 -20.84
N LEU A 130 -10.93 -6.07 -21.44
CA LEU A 130 -10.00 -7.17 -21.20
C LEU A 130 -9.48 -7.17 -19.76
N LEU A 131 -9.22 -6.00 -19.16
CA LEU A 131 -8.84 -5.89 -17.75
C LEU A 131 -9.94 -6.44 -16.83
N LEU A 132 -11.20 -6.10 -17.08
CA LEU A 132 -12.34 -6.59 -16.30
C LEU A 132 -12.49 -8.12 -16.41
N ILE A 133 -12.38 -8.68 -17.62
CA ILE A 133 -12.40 -10.14 -17.83
C ILE A 133 -11.23 -10.81 -17.10
N LYS A 134 -10.02 -10.25 -17.23
CA LYS A 134 -8.82 -10.80 -16.58
C LYS A 134 -8.93 -10.77 -15.05
N THR A 135 -9.56 -9.76 -14.49
CA THR A 135 -9.81 -9.61 -13.04
C THR A 135 -10.64 -10.77 -12.48
N LEU A 136 -11.51 -11.37 -13.29
CA LEU A 136 -12.30 -12.55 -12.92
C LEU A 136 -11.54 -13.89 -13.07
N SER A 137 -10.31 -13.88 -13.59
CA SER A 137 -9.53 -15.10 -13.81
C SER A 137 -8.78 -15.58 -12.55
N LYS A 138 -8.48 -16.88 -12.49
CA LYS A 138 -7.61 -17.46 -11.44
C LYS A 138 -6.15 -16.97 -11.53
N SER A 139 -5.73 -16.41 -12.67
CA SER A 139 -4.39 -15.86 -12.86
C SER A 139 -4.22 -14.51 -12.14
N PHE A 140 -5.29 -13.71 -12.10
CA PHE A 140 -5.32 -12.46 -11.34
C PHE A 140 -5.11 -12.71 -9.83
N GLU A 141 -5.77 -13.76 -9.32
CA GLU A 141 -5.65 -14.19 -7.93
C GLU A 141 -4.21 -14.60 -7.55
N ARG A 142 -3.47 -15.23 -8.45
CA ARG A 142 -2.07 -15.63 -8.18
C ARG A 142 -1.07 -14.48 -8.27
N LEU A 143 -1.22 -13.59 -9.25
CA LEU A 143 -0.19 -12.59 -9.59
C LEU A 143 -0.44 -11.23 -8.95
N TYR A 144 -1.69 -10.76 -8.98
CA TYR A 144 -2.01 -9.39 -8.60
C TYR A 144 -2.27 -9.30 -7.10
N LEU A 145 -2.94 -10.31 -6.55
CA LEU A 145 -3.30 -10.38 -5.15
C LEU A 145 -2.06 -10.39 -4.23
N THR A 146 -1.06 -11.20 -4.54
CA THR A 146 0.22 -11.26 -3.80
C THR A 146 0.96 -9.91 -3.84
N LYS A 147 0.97 -9.24 -5.00
CA LYS A 147 1.68 -7.95 -5.18
C LYS A 147 0.94 -6.79 -4.51
N VAL A 148 -0.37 -6.69 -4.69
CA VAL A 148 -1.19 -5.64 -4.05
C VAL A 148 -1.22 -5.83 -2.54
N GLN A 149 -1.32 -7.06 -2.03
CA GLN A 149 -1.20 -7.30 -0.60
C GLN A 149 0.16 -6.87 -0.05
N LYS A 150 1.26 -7.10 -0.79
CA LYS A 150 2.59 -6.64 -0.37
C LYS A 150 2.67 -5.11 -0.34
N ILE A 151 2.11 -4.43 -1.34
CA ILE A 151 2.10 -2.96 -1.41
C ILE A 151 1.22 -2.36 -0.30
N VAL A 152 0.02 -2.90 -0.08
CA VAL A 152 -0.90 -2.42 0.96
C VAL A 152 -0.39 -2.75 2.36
N LYS A 153 0.21 -3.92 2.59
CA LYS A 153 0.82 -4.25 3.89
C LYS A 153 1.99 -3.31 4.20
N ASN A 154 2.78 -2.94 3.19
CA ASN A 154 3.86 -1.97 3.36
C ASN A 154 3.37 -0.52 3.55
N SER A 155 2.09 -0.21 3.26
CA SER A 155 1.51 1.12 3.47
C SER A 155 0.72 1.25 4.77
N ILE A 156 0.45 0.14 5.47
CA ILE A 156 -0.21 0.17 6.78
C ILE A 156 0.89 0.35 7.82
N ARG A 157 0.91 1.51 8.48
CA ARG A 157 1.78 1.74 9.64
C ARG A 157 1.39 0.76 10.74
N ASP A 158 2.37 0.11 11.34
CA ASP A 158 2.18 -0.78 12.51
C ASP A 158 1.90 0.03 13.78
N PHE A 159 2.38 1.28 13.87
CA PHE A 159 2.07 2.22 14.95
C PHE A 159 2.11 3.68 14.48
N LYS A 160 1.30 4.54 15.11
CA LYS A 160 1.32 5.99 14.86
C LYS A 160 2.50 6.66 15.56
N THR A 161 3.23 7.48 14.82
CA THR A 161 4.40 8.23 15.29
C THR A 161 4.33 9.69 14.84
N ASN A 162 4.75 10.59 15.71
CA ASN A 162 4.93 12.02 15.43
C ASN A 162 6.42 12.40 15.38
N ILE A 163 7.33 11.42 15.44
CA ILE A 163 8.77 11.65 15.47
C ILE A 163 9.21 12.15 14.08
N SER A 164 9.90 13.30 14.05
CA SER A 164 10.49 13.81 12.81
C SER A 164 11.77 13.03 12.46
N VAL A 165 12.22 13.16 11.20
CA VAL A 165 13.49 12.55 10.77
C VAL A 165 14.66 13.05 11.63
N ASP A 166 14.68 14.35 11.95
CA ASP A 166 15.73 14.97 12.76
C ASP A 166 15.72 14.48 14.21
N ASP A 167 14.52 14.32 14.80
CA ASP A 167 14.35 13.77 16.15
C ASP A 167 14.83 12.33 16.22
N ALA A 168 14.39 11.47 15.28
CA ALA A 168 14.80 10.07 15.23
C ALA A 168 16.33 9.94 15.07
N THR A 169 16.92 10.75 14.19
CA THR A 169 18.38 10.79 13.99
C THR A 169 19.11 11.25 15.26
N THR A 170 18.57 12.24 15.96
CA THR A 170 19.13 12.75 17.22
C THR A 170 19.07 11.70 18.32
N ILE A 171 17.94 11.01 18.48
CA ILE A 171 17.79 9.91 19.44
C ILE A 171 18.82 8.82 19.15
N PHE A 172 18.92 8.37 17.90
CA PHE A 172 19.87 7.33 17.50
C PHE A 172 21.31 7.72 17.83
N ASN A 173 21.73 8.92 17.39
CA ASN A 173 23.09 9.41 17.62
C ASN A 173 23.41 9.51 19.12
N LYS A 174 22.48 9.99 19.93
CA LYS A 174 22.69 10.07 21.37
C LYS A 174 22.72 8.68 22.04
N LEU A 175 21.94 7.71 21.57
CA LEU A 175 22.01 6.33 22.07
C LEU A 175 23.38 5.69 21.78
N VAL A 176 23.95 5.95 20.60
CA VAL A 176 25.31 5.51 20.24
C VAL A 176 26.36 6.24 21.09
N GLN A 177 26.28 7.57 21.20
CA GLN A 177 27.24 8.39 21.96
C GLN A 177 27.31 7.99 23.44
N ASN A 178 26.20 7.59 24.04
CA ASN A 178 26.14 7.11 25.43
C ASN A 178 26.46 5.61 25.57
N GLY A 179 26.85 4.93 24.49
CA GLY A 179 27.26 3.53 24.51
C GLY A 179 26.13 2.52 24.67
N TYR A 180 24.87 2.94 24.48
CA TYR A 180 23.71 2.05 24.57
C TYR A 180 23.48 1.23 23.29
N LEU A 181 23.96 1.74 22.16
CA LEU A 181 24.09 1.02 20.89
C LEU A 181 25.57 1.02 20.51
N VAL A 182 26.10 -0.14 20.15
CA VAL A 182 27.53 -0.32 19.84
C VAL A 182 27.64 -0.84 18.41
N TYR A 183 28.50 -0.19 17.62
CA TYR A 183 28.79 -0.53 16.23
C TYR A 183 30.30 -0.60 16.03
N GLU A 184 30.76 -1.58 15.26
CA GLU A 184 32.19 -1.81 15.01
C GLU A 184 32.76 -0.87 13.93
N ASP A 185 31.94 -0.49 12.96
CA ASP A 185 32.31 0.41 11.87
C ASP A 185 31.29 1.53 11.64
N PHE A 186 31.74 2.60 10.97
CA PHE A 186 30.94 3.80 10.72
C PHE A 186 29.89 3.60 9.62
N ASP A 187 30.17 2.75 8.64
CA ASP A 187 29.26 2.52 7.51
C ASP A 187 28.00 1.76 7.94
N ASN A 188 28.17 0.73 8.78
CA ASN A 188 27.10 0.01 9.45
C ASN A 188 26.34 0.94 10.39
N GLN A 189 27.02 1.80 11.18
CA GLN A 189 26.33 2.79 12.01
C GLN A 189 25.41 3.68 11.16
N LYS A 190 25.86 4.13 9.99
CA LYS A 190 25.07 4.95 9.07
C LYS A 190 23.86 4.20 8.52
N GLU A 191 24.04 2.97 8.04
CA GLU A 191 22.94 2.12 7.56
C GLU A 191 21.89 1.86 8.67
N GLN A 192 22.36 1.61 9.89
CA GLN A 192 21.49 1.34 11.03
C GLN A 192 20.76 2.60 11.51
N SER A 193 21.36 3.78 11.34
CA SER A 193 20.70 5.07 11.57
C SER A 193 19.54 5.27 10.59
N GLU A 194 19.76 5.04 9.29
CA GLU A 194 18.70 5.14 8.27
C GLU A 194 17.58 4.12 8.54
N ALA A 195 17.92 2.90 8.94
CA ALA A 195 16.93 1.90 9.35
C ALA A 195 16.13 2.33 10.59
N PHE A 196 16.79 2.99 11.55
CA PHE A 196 16.16 3.44 12.80
C PHE A 196 15.15 4.54 12.52
N VAL A 197 15.57 5.54 11.73
CA VAL A 197 14.72 6.63 11.25
C VAL A 197 13.51 6.06 10.52
N ASN A 198 13.71 5.09 9.62
CA ASN A 198 12.60 4.48 8.89
C ASN A 198 11.59 3.79 9.83
N ILE A 199 12.04 3.08 10.86
CA ILE A 199 11.14 2.43 11.83
C ILE A 199 10.29 3.48 12.56
N PHE A 200 10.93 4.52 13.11
CA PHE A 200 10.26 5.50 13.97
C PHE A 200 9.56 6.63 13.23
N VAL A 201 9.84 6.87 11.95
CA VAL A 201 9.14 7.86 11.11
C VAL A 201 8.04 7.20 10.28
N ALA A 202 8.31 6.05 9.67
CA ALA A 202 7.29 5.33 8.90
C ALA A 202 6.31 4.57 9.80
N GLY A 203 6.70 4.26 11.04
CA GLY A 203 5.90 3.49 11.99
C GLY A 203 5.79 2.03 11.57
N ILE A 204 6.83 1.46 10.96
CA ILE A 204 6.83 0.08 10.44
C ILE A 204 7.79 -0.76 11.29
N LEU A 205 7.29 -1.86 11.85
CA LEU A 205 8.06 -2.76 12.69
C LEU A 205 8.92 -3.69 11.83
N PRO A 206 10.17 -3.96 12.22
CA PRO A 206 11.00 -4.92 11.51
C PRO A 206 10.46 -6.36 11.72
N SER A 207 10.89 -7.27 10.84
CA SER A 207 10.53 -8.69 10.94
C SER A 207 11.16 -9.35 12.16
N GLU A 208 12.36 -8.90 12.53
CA GLU A 208 13.15 -9.39 13.66
C GLU A 208 13.74 -8.17 14.41
N PRO A 209 14.03 -8.29 15.71
CA PRO A 209 14.65 -7.21 16.47
C PRO A 209 15.99 -6.81 15.86
N LYS A 210 16.19 -5.50 15.67
CA LYS A 210 17.38 -4.97 14.98
C LYS A 210 18.44 -4.41 15.92
N TYR A 211 18.03 -3.93 17.09
CA TYR A 211 18.90 -3.14 17.96
C TYR A 211 19.13 -3.82 19.29
N SER A 212 20.39 -4.15 19.58
CA SER A 212 20.82 -4.76 20.84
C SER A 212 21.23 -3.69 21.84
N LEU A 213 20.40 -3.47 22.86
CA LEU A 213 20.63 -2.45 23.88
C LEU A 213 21.65 -2.93 24.91
N GLN A 214 22.71 -2.15 25.10
CA GLN A 214 23.70 -2.31 26.18
C GLN A 214 23.22 -1.65 27.48
N MET A 215 21.98 -1.94 27.89
CA MET A 215 21.31 -1.31 29.02
C MET A 215 20.93 -2.32 30.11
N LYS A 216 20.82 -1.83 31.35
CA LYS A 216 20.18 -2.56 32.46
C LYS A 216 18.66 -2.51 32.33
N ASN A 217 17.97 -3.45 32.97
CA ASN A 217 16.51 -3.53 32.96
C ASN A 217 15.82 -2.22 33.39
N SER A 218 16.31 -1.56 34.43
CA SER A 218 15.75 -0.28 34.88
C SER A 218 15.90 0.85 33.84
N GLN A 219 17.00 0.88 33.10
CA GLN A 219 17.24 1.82 32.00
C GLN A 219 16.33 1.55 30.80
N ILE A 220 16.14 0.27 30.44
CA ILE A 220 15.23 -0.12 29.36
C ILE A 220 13.79 0.28 29.67
N ASN A 221 13.37 0.21 30.93
CA ASN A 221 12.04 0.67 31.33
C ASN A 221 11.87 2.18 31.11
N VAL A 222 12.85 2.99 31.52
CA VAL A 222 12.83 4.45 31.29
C VAL A 222 12.85 4.77 29.80
N LEU A 223 13.67 4.06 29.01
CA LEU A 223 13.72 4.21 27.55
C LEU A 223 12.35 3.92 26.92
N PHE A 224 11.69 2.85 27.34
CA PHE A 224 10.34 2.51 26.90
C PHE A 224 9.34 3.62 27.25
N ASP A 225 9.34 4.09 28.50
CA ASP A 225 8.46 5.17 28.97
C ASP A 225 8.66 6.45 28.13
N CYS A 226 9.91 6.81 27.82
CA CYS A 226 10.22 7.94 26.93
C CYS A 226 9.64 7.76 25.51
N PHE A 227 9.81 6.58 24.91
CA PHE A 227 9.23 6.32 23.58
C PHE A 227 7.71 6.28 23.59
N GLN A 228 7.10 5.71 24.63
CA GLN A 228 5.65 5.64 24.78
C GLN A 228 5.02 7.04 24.92
N ASN A 229 5.71 7.96 25.60
CA ASN A 229 5.26 9.35 25.74
C ASN A 229 5.20 10.07 24.39
N ILE A 230 6.14 9.80 23.48
CA ILE A 230 6.20 10.42 22.14
C ILE A 230 5.34 9.64 21.13
N THR A 231 5.17 8.34 21.37
CA THR A 231 4.55 7.37 20.46
C THR A 231 3.50 6.57 21.24
N LYS A 232 2.32 7.17 21.46
CA LYS A 232 1.28 6.60 22.35
C LYS A 232 0.86 5.15 22.01
N GLU A 233 0.99 4.74 20.76
CA GLU A 233 0.65 3.40 20.27
C GLU A 233 1.82 2.39 20.31
N LEU A 234 3.00 2.79 20.80
CA LEU A 234 4.12 1.89 21.02
C LEU A 234 3.94 1.16 22.35
N ASP A 235 3.42 -0.06 22.29
CA ASP A 235 3.34 -0.96 23.44
C ASP A 235 4.62 -1.79 23.64
N TRP A 236 4.68 -2.51 24.76
CA TRP A 236 5.82 -3.37 25.08
C TRP A 236 6.06 -4.48 24.06
N HIS A 237 5.01 -4.98 23.43
CA HIS A 237 5.13 -6.04 22.42
C HIS A 237 5.87 -5.50 21.18
N ASN A 238 5.48 -4.32 20.72
CA ASN A 238 6.10 -3.64 19.58
C ASN A 238 7.51 -3.16 19.91
N PHE A 239 7.76 -2.69 21.13
CA PHE A 239 9.09 -2.29 21.58
C PHE A 239 10.11 -3.44 21.50
N LYS A 240 9.73 -4.65 21.94
CA LYS A 240 10.59 -5.85 21.85
C LYS A 240 10.86 -6.33 20.43
N ARG A 241 9.97 -5.99 19.49
CA ARG A 241 10.20 -6.26 18.07
C ARG A 241 11.25 -5.34 17.47
N ILE A 242 11.58 -4.23 18.12
CA ILE A 242 12.62 -3.29 17.69
C ILE A 242 13.92 -3.58 18.44
N PHE A 243 13.84 -3.80 19.76
CA PHE A 243 14.99 -3.89 20.65
C PHE A 243 15.14 -5.25 21.35
N THR A 244 16.38 -5.72 21.46
CA THR A 244 16.83 -6.78 22.37
C THR A 244 17.72 -6.18 23.47
N ARG A 245 18.04 -6.96 24.50
CA ARG A 245 19.00 -6.59 25.55
C ARG A 245 20.19 -7.51 25.46
N LYS A 246 21.36 -6.98 25.04
CA LYS A 246 22.57 -7.79 24.88
C LYS A 246 22.31 -9.10 24.11
N ASP A 247 21.57 -8.97 23.01
CA ASP A 247 21.16 -10.05 22.11
C ASP A 247 20.17 -11.06 22.71
N GLU A 248 19.66 -10.80 23.91
CA GLU A 248 18.60 -11.59 24.55
C GLU A 248 17.23 -10.91 24.43
N GLU A 249 16.18 -11.73 24.47
CA GLU A 249 14.81 -11.23 24.53
C GLU A 249 14.55 -10.49 25.86
N ILE A 250 13.90 -9.34 25.78
CA ILE A 250 13.53 -8.55 26.96
C ILE A 250 12.38 -9.26 27.69
N ASN A 251 12.60 -9.74 28.92
CA ASN A 251 11.56 -10.32 29.76
C ASN A 251 10.90 -9.26 30.69
N LEU A 252 9.58 -9.10 30.59
CA LEU A 252 8.79 -8.12 31.36
C LEU A 252 8.85 -8.34 32.87
N ASP A 253 8.77 -9.59 33.33
CA ASP A 253 8.80 -9.92 34.76
C ASP A 253 10.17 -9.58 35.37
N SER A 254 11.22 -9.70 34.55
CA SER A 254 12.58 -9.31 34.94
C SER A 254 12.76 -7.78 35.01
N LEU A 255 11.98 -7.01 34.24
CA LEU A 255 12.00 -5.54 34.27
C LEU A 255 11.38 -5.01 35.57
N TYR A 256 10.14 -5.43 35.86
CA TYR A 256 9.43 -4.97 37.07
C TYR A 256 10.14 -5.39 38.37
N SER A 257 10.65 -6.63 38.42
CA SER A 257 11.41 -7.10 39.59
C SER A 257 12.77 -6.41 39.74
N ALA A 258 13.37 -5.94 38.65
CA ALA A 258 14.60 -5.15 38.70
C ALA A 258 14.31 -3.72 39.21
N VAL A 259 13.28 -3.05 38.70
CA VAL A 259 12.86 -1.71 39.16
C VAL A 259 12.58 -1.69 40.67
N SER A 260 11.87 -2.70 41.18
CA SER A 260 11.58 -2.83 42.60
C SER A 260 12.85 -3.05 43.45
N ARG A 261 13.76 -3.94 43.00
CA ARG A 261 15.04 -4.19 43.67
C ARG A 261 15.96 -2.98 43.65
N ASP A 262 15.98 -2.27 42.55
CA ASP A 262 16.78 -1.07 42.35
C ASP A 262 16.29 0.07 43.24
N LYS A 263 14.97 0.31 43.28
CA LYS A 263 14.35 1.26 44.21
C LYS A 263 14.65 0.93 45.67
N ALA A 264 14.62 -0.35 46.04
CA ALA A 264 14.96 -0.81 47.39
C ALA A 264 16.45 -0.62 47.74
N LYS A 265 17.36 -0.77 46.78
CA LYS A 265 18.80 -0.49 46.96
C LYS A 265 19.08 1.01 47.07
N ALA A 266 18.45 1.84 46.25
CA ALA A 266 18.55 3.30 46.30
C ALA A 266 18.17 3.86 47.67
N LEU A 267 17.04 3.39 48.21
CA LEU A 267 16.54 3.76 49.53
C LEU A 267 17.50 3.35 50.65
N LYS A 268 18.26 2.26 50.47
CA LYS A 268 19.23 1.78 51.44
C LYS A 268 20.58 2.51 51.37
N SER A 269 21.04 2.91 50.19
CA SER A 269 22.38 3.53 50.04
C SER A 269 22.41 5.05 50.24
N LYS A 270 21.26 5.75 50.32
CA LYS A 270 21.19 7.23 50.30
C LYS A 270 21.93 7.86 49.10
N GLU A 271 22.21 7.10 48.04
CA GLU A 271 22.99 7.59 46.91
C GLU A 271 22.10 8.27 45.86
N LYS A 272 22.57 9.44 45.39
CA LYS A 272 22.06 10.13 44.18
C LYS A 272 22.36 9.39 42.87
N TYR A 273 23.02 8.23 42.89
CA TYR A 273 23.48 7.52 41.69
C TYR A 273 22.35 7.04 40.77
N TYR A 274 21.14 6.82 41.31
CA TYR A 274 19.95 6.47 40.51
C TYR A 274 19.48 7.62 39.62
N ALA A 275 19.76 8.87 39.98
CA ALA A 275 19.35 10.02 39.19
C ALA A 275 20.18 10.10 37.91
N THR A 276 21.50 9.87 37.95
CA THR A 276 22.38 10.21 36.82
C THR A 276 22.07 9.42 35.55
N ASP A 277 21.90 8.10 35.62
CA ASP A 277 21.68 7.27 34.43
C ASP A 277 20.26 7.41 33.85
N GLN A 278 19.24 7.58 34.70
CA GLN A 278 17.86 7.84 34.24
C GLN A 278 17.75 9.23 33.64
N ASN A 279 18.41 10.23 34.26
CA ASN A 279 18.49 11.58 33.74
C ASN A 279 19.17 11.64 32.36
N ILE A 280 20.16 10.76 32.08
CA ILE A 280 20.78 10.68 30.76
C ILE A 280 19.74 10.26 29.72
N ILE A 281 18.96 9.20 29.98
CA ILE A 281 17.93 8.75 29.04
C ILE A 281 16.87 9.83 28.85
N GLU A 282 16.37 10.43 29.93
CA GLU A 282 15.41 11.53 29.83
C GLU A 282 15.98 12.74 29.05
N PHE A 283 17.28 13.04 29.23
CA PHE A 283 17.99 14.08 28.47
C PHE A 283 18.20 13.74 26.99
N ILE A 284 18.24 12.45 26.63
CA ILE A 284 18.24 12.05 25.22
C ILE A 284 16.96 12.57 24.55
N PHE A 285 15.83 12.42 25.23
CA PHE A 285 14.50 12.77 24.73
C PHE A 285 14.02 14.19 25.07
N SER A 286 14.68 14.93 25.97
CA SER A 286 14.24 16.27 26.39
C SER A 286 14.22 17.33 25.27
N ASN A 287 14.98 17.10 24.19
CA ASN A 287 15.04 18.00 23.02
C ASN A 287 14.11 17.57 21.89
N VAL A 288 13.49 16.40 22.00
CA VAL A 288 12.50 15.92 21.04
C VAL A 288 11.18 16.56 21.44
N GLN A 289 10.65 17.44 20.58
CA GLN A 289 9.61 18.41 20.93
C GLN A 289 8.47 17.81 21.76
N TYR A 290 8.42 18.21 23.05
CA TYR A 290 7.18 18.28 23.79
C TYR A 290 6.32 19.38 23.18
N PHE A 291 5.45 19.02 22.24
CA PHE A 291 4.29 19.83 21.90
C PHE A 291 3.04 18.93 21.90
N SER A 292 2.33 19.04 23.04
CA SER A 292 0.87 18.87 23.25
C SER A 292 0.16 17.70 22.58
#